data_AF-A0AAU0M9I7-F1
#
_entry.id   AF-A0AAU0M9I7-F1
#
_cell.length_a   1.000
_cell.length_b   1.000
_cell.length_c   1.000
_cell.angle_alpha   90.00
_cell.angle_beta   90.00
_cell.angle_gamma   90.00
#
_symmetry.space_group_name_H-M   'P 1'
#
loop_
_entity.id
_entity.type
_entity.pdbx_description
1 polymer ?
#
loop_
_entity_poly.entity_id
_entity_poly.type
_entity_poly.pdbx_seq_one_letter_code
_entity_poly.pdbx_strand_id
1 'polypeptide(L)'
;MAEQISDLLKNITDDVKTIVRGEIDLAKAEIMPKAKNLGIGGGLFAAAGVMAVFALTHLMTAAGFGLAVAYSGGEFSAGPAWGFLTIGGAFLILAAVTALIGLSRVRRATRNGMAPAAAIEQATTTVDSAKAALVRGREQAEADAAARRQQKSVETWVGADTL
;
A
#
# COMPACT_ATOMS: atom_id res chain seq x y z
N MET A 1 -12.18 49.14 5.33
CA MET A 1 -12.36 47.95 6.19
C MET A 1 -12.45 46.65 5.40
N ALA A 2 -13.12 46.57 4.25
CA ALA A 2 -13.19 45.35 3.43
C ALA A 2 -11.82 44.86 2.90
N GLU A 3 -10.89 45.79 2.63
CA GLU A 3 -9.56 45.49 2.06
C GLU A 3 -8.64 44.74 3.05
N GLN A 4 -8.65 45.12 4.34
CA GLN A 4 -7.86 44.44 5.38
C GLN A 4 -8.37 43.01 5.70
N ILE A 5 -9.68 42.77 5.54
CA ILE A 5 -10.26 41.42 5.69
C ILE A 5 -9.82 40.51 4.53
N SER A 6 -9.76 41.05 3.31
CA SER A 6 -9.29 40.32 2.13
C SER A 6 -7.81 39.92 2.26
N ASP A 7 -6.97 40.81 2.79
CA ASP A 7 -5.54 40.53 2.99
C ASP A 7 -5.27 39.57 4.15
N LEU A 8 -6.03 39.65 5.26
CA LEU A 8 -5.95 38.67 6.35
C LEU A 8 -6.36 37.26 5.91
N LEU A 9 -7.44 37.15 5.11
CA LEU A 9 -7.87 35.88 4.53
C LEU A 9 -6.82 35.29 3.60
N LYS A 10 -6.14 36.11 2.79
CA LYS A 10 -5.02 35.67 1.96
C LYS A 10 -3.86 35.12 2.79
N ASN A 11 -3.46 35.83 3.84
CA ASN A 11 -2.35 35.41 4.72
C ASN A 11 -2.67 34.09 5.44
N ILE A 12 -3.87 33.94 6.02
CA ILE A 12 -4.30 32.68 6.64
C ILE A 12 -4.32 31.53 5.62
N THR A 13 -4.77 31.78 4.39
CA THR A 13 -4.80 30.78 3.32
C THR A 13 -3.38 30.33 2.95
N ASP A 14 -2.41 31.24 2.93
CA ASP A 14 -1.02 30.92 2.62
C ASP A 14 -0.30 30.21 3.79
N ASP A 15 -0.64 30.55 5.04
CA ASP A 15 -0.17 29.81 6.22
C ASP A 15 -0.69 28.37 6.23
N VAL A 16 -1.98 28.17 5.93
CA VAL A 16 -2.58 26.82 5.81
C VAL A 16 -1.89 26.02 4.71
N LYS A 17 -1.61 26.62 3.53
CA LYS A 17 -0.85 25.94 2.48
C LYS A 17 0.54 25.52 2.95
N THR A 18 1.19 26.36 3.75
CA THR A 18 2.53 26.08 4.27
C THR A 18 2.52 24.89 5.24
N ILE A 19 1.53 24.84 6.15
CA ILE A 19 1.35 23.72 7.09
C ILE A 19 1.06 22.43 6.33
N VAL A 20 0.08 22.45 5.41
CA VAL A 20 -0.30 21.27 4.61
C VAL A 20 0.90 20.74 3.82
N ARG A 21 1.70 21.63 3.23
CA ARG A 21 2.89 21.22 2.47
C ARG A 21 3.95 20.61 3.39
N GLY A 22 4.13 21.16 4.59
CA GLY A 22 4.99 20.58 5.62
C GLY A 22 4.55 19.18 6.06
N GLU A 23 3.26 18.95 6.27
CA GLU A 23 2.73 17.62 6.60
C GLU A 23 2.89 16.62 5.46
N ILE A 24 2.71 17.06 4.20
CA ILE A 24 2.94 16.22 3.02
C ILE A 24 4.42 15.83 2.90
N ASP A 25 5.33 16.79 3.09
CA ASP A 25 6.76 16.54 2.99
C ASP A 25 7.24 15.60 4.13
N LEU A 26 6.68 15.77 5.33
CA LEU A 26 6.93 14.88 6.47
C LEU A 26 6.38 13.47 6.21
N ALA A 27 5.14 13.37 5.73
CA ALA A 27 4.53 12.10 5.36
C ALA A 27 5.32 11.38 4.26
N LYS A 28 5.82 12.11 3.26
CA LYS A 28 6.74 11.55 2.26
C LYS A 28 8.03 11.04 2.88
N ALA A 29 8.65 11.82 3.77
CA ALA A 29 9.88 11.43 4.43
C ALA A 29 9.72 10.15 5.27
N GLU A 30 8.54 9.90 5.83
CA GLU A 30 8.25 8.70 6.61
C GLU A 30 7.80 7.50 5.75
N ILE A 31 6.93 7.73 4.77
CA ILE A 31 6.33 6.66 3.95
C ILE A 31 7.32 6.13 2.92
N MET A 32 8.08 7.01 2.26
CA MET A 32 9.00 6.61 1.17
C MET A 32 10.04 5.54 1.60
N PRO A 33 10.76 5.68 2.72
CA PRO A 33 11.69 4.65 3.17
C PRO A 33 10.99 3.36 3.63
N LYS A 34 9.78 3.44 4.21
CA LYS A 34 8.98 2.26 4.57
C LYS A 34 8.56 1.49 3.31
N ALA A 35 8.00 2.19 2.32
CA ALA A 35 7.60 1.63 1.04
C ALA A 35 8.79 0.97 0.31
N LYS A 36 9.97 1.61 0.29
CA LYS A 36 11.18 1.03 -0.31
C LYS A 36 11.61 -0.27 0.37
N ASN A 37 11.68 -0.28 1.71
CA ASN A 37 12.08 -1.46 2.45
C ASN A 37 11.06 -2.60 2.33
N LEU A 38 9.76 -2.29 2.28
CA LEU A 38 8.71 -3.25 2.00
C LEU A 38 8.79 -3.80 0.58
N GLY A 39 9.01 -2.94 -0.43
CA GLY A 39 9.17 -3.37 -1.81
C GLY A 39 10.37 -4.30 -2.00
N ILE A 40 11.52 -3.94 -1.43
CA ILE A 40 12.72 -4.80 -1.44
C ILE A 40 12.46 -6.10 -0.66
N GLY A 41 11.84 -6.01 0.52
CA GLY A 41 11.50 -7.18 1.33
C GLY A 41 10.58 -8.15 0.60
N GLY A 42 9.51 -7.64 -0.02
CA GLY A 42 8.57 -8.41 -0.84
C GLY A 42 9.24 -9.04 -2.06
N GLY A 43 10.11 -8.31 -2.77
CA GLY A 43 10.89 -8.84 -3.88
C GLY A 43 11.82 -9.98 -3.46
N LEU A 44 12.50 -9.84 -2.32
CA LEU A 44 13.36 -10.89 -1.75
C LEU A 44 12.55 -12.14 -1.34
N PHE A 45 11.35 -11.96 -0.78
CA PHE A 45 10.47 -13.08 -0.47
C PHE A 45 9.97 -13.80 -1.72
N ALA A 46 9.62 -13.07 -2.78
CA ALA A 46 9.24 -13.66 -4.05
C ALA A 46 10.41 -14.48 -4.65
N ALA A 47 11.62 -13.92 -4.65
CA ALA A 47 12.83 -14.61 -5.10
C ALA A 47 13.10 -15.88 -4.26
N ALA A 48 12.99 -15.80 -2.94
CA ALA A 48 13.12 -16.95 -2.05
C ALA A 48 12.07 -18.03 -2.33
N GLY A 49 10.83 -17.64 -2.63
CA GLY A 49 9.76 -18.57 -3.02
C GLY A 49 10.10 -19.32 -4.32
N VAL A 50 10.57 -18.62 -5.35
CA VAL A 50 11.01 -19.24 -6.61
C VAL A 50 12.18 -20.21 -6.37
N MET A 51 13.18 -19.80 -5.59
CA MET A 51 14.29 -20.67 -5.22
C MET A 51 13.83 -21.92 -4.45
N ALA A 52 12.83 -21.80 -3.57
CA ALA A 52 12.26 -22.93 -2.84
C ALA A 52 11.54 -23.92 -3.78
N VAL A 53 10.85 -23.43 -4.82
CA VAL A 53 10.26 -24.30 -5.86
C VAL A 53 11.35 -25.07 -6.60
N PHE A 54 12.43 -24.41 -7.02
CA PHE A 54 13.57 -25.09 -7.65
C PHE A 54 14.23 -26.09 -6.70
N ALA A 55 14.40 -25.75 -5.43
CA ALA A 55 14.92 -26.68 -4.44
C ALA A 55 14.05 -27.95 -4.34
N LEU A 56 12.73 -27.78 -4.24
CA LEU A 56 11.78 -28.88 -4.15
C LEU A 56 11.87 -29.80 -5.37
N THR A 57 11.92 -29.24 -6.58
CA THR A 57 12.06 -30.05 -7.80
C THR A 57 13.33 -30.90 -7.78
N HIS A 58 14.48 -30.34 -7.37
CA HIS A 58 15.73 -31.08 -7.27
C HIS A 58 15.69 -32.15 -6.17
N LEU A 59 15.06 -31.86 -5.03
CA LEU A 59 14.90 -32.83 -3.95
C LEU A 59 13.99 -34.00 -4.35
N MET A 60 12.92 -33.73 -5.11
CA MET A 60 12.07 -34.78 -5.70
C MET A 60 12.84 -35.64 -6.70
N THR A 61 13.66 -35.03 -7.55
CA THR A 61 14.54 -35.78 -8.47
C THR A 61 15.57 -36.63 -7.72
N ALA A 62 16.20 -36.08 -6.66
CA ALA A 62 17.12 -36.81 -5.80
C ALA A 62 16.43 -38.02 -5.13
N ALA A 63 15.22 -37.83 -4.62
CA ALA A 63 14.40 -38.90 -4.06
C ALA A 63 14.05 -39.97 -5.09
N GLY A 64 13.70 -39.56 -6.32
CA GLY A 64 13.44 -40.48 -7.44
C GLY A 64 14.65 -41.36 -7.76
N PHE A 65 15.85 -40.78 -7.86
CA PHE A 65 17.07 -41.56 -8.03
C PHE A 65 17.38 -42.44 -6.82
N GLY A 66 17.13 -41.97 -5.59
CA GLY A 66 17.29 -42.78 -4.39
C GLY A 66 16.40 -44.03 -4.40
N LEU A 67 15.14 -43.88 -4.83
CA LEU A 67 14.22 -45.00 -5.01
C LEU A 67 14.67 -45.94 -6.13
N ALA A 68 15.22 -45.42 -7.23
CA ALA A 68 15.74 -46.25 -8.31
C ALA A 68 16.89 -47.15 -7.82
N VAL A 69 17.80 -46.64 -7.00
CA VAL A 69 18.85 -47.44 -6.35
C VAL A 69 18.22 -48.54 -5.48
N ALA A 70 17.24 -48.20 -4.64
CA ALA A 70 16.59 -49.15 -3.75
C ALA A 70 15.86 -50.28 -4.49
N TYR A 71 15.13 -49.97 -5.56
CA TYR A 71 14.38 -50.97 -6.33
C TYR A 71 15.25 -51.79 -7.29
N SER A 72 16.40 -51.25 -7.71
CA SER A 72 17.37 -51.98 -8.56
C SER A 72 18.23 -53.00 -7.79
N GLY A 73 18.02 -53.18 -6.49
CA GLY A 73 18.88 -54.05 -5.67
C GLY A 73 20.30 -53.50 -5.50
N GLY A 74 20.52 -52.20 -5.74
CA GLY A 74 21.82 -51.54 -5.63
C GLY A 74 22.67 -51.56 -6.91
N GLU A 75 22.17 -52.09 -8.03
CA GLU A 75 22.88 -52.07 -9.31
C GLU A 75 22.96 -50.66 -9.92
N PHE A 76 21.99 -49.79 -9.58
CA PHE A 76 21.98 -48.40 -10.04
C PHE A 76 22.90 -47.53 -9.17
N SER A 77 23.66 -46.63 -9.81
CA SER A 77 24.56 -45.71 -9.09
C SER A 77 23.79 -44.63 -8.34
N ALA A 78 24.14 -44.41 -7.06
CA ALA A 78 23.60 -43.33 -6.24
C ALA A 78 24.20 -41.93 -6.56
N GLY A 79 25.20 -41.87 -7.44
CA GLY A 79 25.89 -40.61 -7.79
C GLY A 79 24.94 -39.46 -8.18
N PRO A 80 23.96 -39.68 -9.09
CA PRO A 80 23.00 -38.64 -9.45
C PRO A 80 22.17 -38.14 -8.28
N ALA A 81 21.74 -39.03 -7.37
CA ALA A 81 20.93 -38.66 -6.20
C ALA A 81 21.66 -37.63 -5.32
N TRP A 82 22.95 -37.86 -5.05
CA TRP A 82 23.78 -36.93 -4.27
C TRP A 82 24.02 -35.59 -5.00
N GLY A 83 24.15 -35.61 -6.32
CA GLY A 83 24.26 -34.38 -7.12
C GLY A 83 23.01 -33.51 -7.02
N PHE A 84 21.82 -34.10 -7.22
CA PHE A 84 20.56 -33.36 -7.07
C PHE A 84 20.29 -32.94 -5.62
N LEU A 85 20.68 -33.76 -4.64
CA LEU A 85 20.53 -33.43 -3.23
C LEU A 85 21.39 -32.22 -2.83
N THR A 86 22.64 -32.16 -3.27
CA THR A 86 23.53 -31.03 -2.96
C THR A 86 23.05 -29.73 -3.60
N ILE A 87 22.61 -29.78 -4.86
CA ILE A 87 22.04 -28.60 -5.55
C ILE A 87 20.73 -28.16 -4.88
N GLY A 88 19.81 -29.09 -4.58
CA GLY A 88 18.57 -28.80 -3.86
C GLY A 88 18.83 -28.17 -2.49
N GLY A 89 19.81 -28.70 -1.75
CA GLY A 89 20.27 -28.13 -0.48
C GLY A 89 20.85 -26.72 -0.64
N ALA A 90 21.65 -26.47 -1.68
CA ALA A 90 22.19 -25.14 -1.96
C ALA A 90 21.07 -24.12 -2.24
N PHE A 91 20.06 -24.49 -3.04
CA PHE A 91 18.89 -23.64 -3.28
C PHE A 91 18.09 -23.37 -2.01
N LEU A 92 17.92 -24.35 -1.13
CA LEU A 92 17.27 -24.14 0.17
C LEU A 92 18.04 -23.14 1.04
N ILE A 93 19.37 -23.25 1.09
CA ILE A 93 20.22 -22.32 1.85
C ILE A 93 20.09 -20.91 1.27
N LEU A 94 20.17 -20.75 -0.05
CA LEU A 94 20.00 -19.46 -0.71
C LEU A 94 18.61 -18.87 -0.47
N ALA A 95 17.56 -19.68 -0.57
CA ALA A 95 16.19 -19.27 -0.27
C ALA A 95 16.06 -18.80 1.19
N ALA A 96 16.61 -19.54 2.14
CA ALA A 96 16.59 -19.20 3.56
C ALA A 96 17.31 -17.87 3.83
N VAL A 97 18.53 -17.70 3.30
CA VAL A 97 19.28 -16.43 3.46
C VAL A 97 18.52 -15.27 2.86
N THR A 98 18.00 -15.42 1.65
CA THR A 98 17.25 -14.38 0.94
C THR A 98 15.96 -14.01 1.71
N ALA A 99 15.23 -15.00 2.21
CA ALA A 99 14.05 -14.81 3.04
C ALA A 99 14.37 -14.13 4.37
N LEU A 100 15.48 -14.48 5.04
CA LEU A 100 15.91 -13.84 6.29
C LEU A 100 16.28 -12.36 6.08
N ILE A 101 16.93 -12.04 4.95
CA ILE A 101 17.23 -10.65 4.57
C ILE A 101 15.93 -9.92 4.27
N GLY A 102 15.03 -10.52 3.49
CA GLY A 102 13.70 -9.97 3.19
C GLY A 102 12.90 -9.68 4.46
N LEU A 103 12.86 -10.64 5.39
CA LEU A 103 12.22 -10.52 6.69
C LEU A 103 12.83 -9.38 7.51
N SER A 104 14.15 -9.24 7.51
CA SER A 104 14.83 -8.15 8.19
C SER A 104 14.47 -6.79 7.61
N ARG A 105 14.29 -6.68 6.29
CA ARG A 105 13.85 -5.46 5.60
C ARG A 105 12.40 -5.10 5.94
N VAL A 106 11.49 -6.09 5.90
CA VAL A 106 10.08 -5.90 6.27
C VAL A 106 9.98 -5.51 7.74
N ARG A 107 10.66 -6.22 8.65
CA ARG A 107 10.69 -5.90 10.09
C ARG A 107 11.19 -4.49 10.35
N ARG A 108 12.21 -4.01 9.64
CA ARG A 108 12.68 -2.61 9.77
C ARG A 108 11.62 -1.61 9.32
N ALA A 109 10.83 -1.93 8.29
CA ALA A 109 9.76 -1.06 7.82
C ALA A 109 8.56 -1.02 8.79
N THR A 110 8.26 -2.12 9.47
CA THR A 110 7.10 -2.24 10.38
C THR A 110 7.41 -1.98 11.85
N ARG A 111 8.69 -1.92 12.26
CA ARG A 111 9.10 -1.71 13.67
C ARG A 111 8.52 -0.45 14.31
N ASN A 112 8.32 0.60 13.52
CA ASN A 112 7.95 1.94 13.99
C ASN A 112 6.63 2.44 13.36
N GLY A 113 5.72 1.54 12.93
CA GLY A 113 4.46 1.98 12.33
C GLY A 113 3.48 0.85 11.97
N MET A 114 2.25 1.25 11.66
CA MET A 114 1.13 0.37 11.27
C MET A 114 1.54 -0.60 10.15
N ALA A 115 1.06 -1.85 10.21
CA ALA A 115 1.22 -2.81 9.13
C ALA A 115 0.67 -2.22 7.80
N PRO A 116 1.36 -2.42 6.66
CA PRO A 116 1.02 -1.78 5.40
C PRO A 116 -0.40 -2.06 4.91
N ALA A 117 -0.96 -3.23 5.22
CA ALA A 117 -2.36 -3.55 4.90
C ALA A 117 -3.35 -2.60 5.61
N ALA A 118 -3.14 -2.37 6.91
CA ALA A 118 -3.97 -1.46 7.70
C ALA A 118 -3.77 0.02 7.32
N ALA A 119 -2.56 0.41 6.88
CA ALA A 119 -2.31 1.76 6.38
C ALA A 119 -3.02 2.03 5.04
N ILE A 120 -3.05 1.03 4.14
CA ILE A 120 -3.77 1.13 2.86
C ILE A 120 -5.29 1.19 3.10
N GLU A 121 -5.80 0.34 3.99
CA GLU A 121 -7.22 0.30 4.36
C GLU A 121 -7.71 1.60 5.04
N GLN A 122 -6.89 2.20 5.90
CA GLN A 122 -7.18 3.51 6.49
C GLN A 122 -7.13 4.66 5.47
N ALA A 123 -6.21 4.60 4.50
CA ALA A 123 -6.15 5.59 3.43
C ALA A 123 -7.40 5.54 2.55
N THR A 124 -7.90 4.35 2.18
CA THR A 124 -9.12 4.22 1.38
C THR A 124 -10.35 4.73 2.11
N THR A 125 -10.51 4.37 3.39
CA THR A 125 -11.63 4.84 4.22
C THR A 125 -11.59 6.36 4.45
N THR A 126 -10.40 6.96 4.56
CA THR A 126 -10.23 8.43 4.65
C THR A 126 -10.63 9.13 3.36
N VAL A 127 -10.27 8.57 2.20
CA VAL A 127 -10.66 9.13 0.90
C VAL A 127 -12.17 9.01 0.67
N ASP A 128 -12.77 7.87 1.04
CA ASP A 128 -14.21 7.65 0.89
C ASP A 128 -15.03 8.59 1.77
N SER A 129 -14.61 8.76 3.03
CA SER A 129 -15.24 9.71 3.95
C SER A 129 -15.08 11.16 3.50
N ALA A 130 -13.92 11.54 2.96
CA ALA A 130 -13.70 12.86 2.38
C ALA A 130 -14.60 13.10 1.15
N LYS A 131 -14.73 12.10 0.27
CA LYS A 131 -15.62 12.16 -0.90
C LYS A 131 -17.09 12.26 -0.49
N ALA A 132 -17.50 11.51 0.54
CA ALA A 132 -18.85 11.57 1.10
C ALA A 132 -19.15 12.94 1.76
N ALA A 133 -18.15 13.58 2.37
CA ALA A 133 -18.29 14.94 2.90
C ALA A 133 -18.49 15.97 1.78
N LEU A 134 -17.74 15.86 0.66
CA LEU A 134 -17.88 16.75 -0.50
C LEU A 134 -19.26 16.65 -1.16
N VAL A 135 -19.78 15.43 -1.33
CA VAL A 135 -21.11 15.20 -1.92
C VAL A 135 -22.20 15.85 -1.06
N ARG A 136 -22.17 15.61 0.26
CA ARG A 136 -23.14 16.20 1.19
C ARG A 136 -23.07 17.73 1.23
N GLY A 137 -21.87 18.31 1.17
CA GLY A 137 -21.71 19.77 1.12
C GLY A 137 -22.27 20.39 -0.16
N ARG A 138 -22.13 19.69 -1.30
CA ARG A 138 -22.71 20.14 -2.57
C ARG A 138 -24.24 20.07 -2.56
N GLU A 139 -24.81 18.99 -2.04
CA GLU A 139 -26.27 18.83 -1.92
C GLU A 139 -26.88 19.91 -1.02
N GLN A 140 -26.23 20.22 0.11
CA GLN A 140 -26.65 21.33 0.99
C GLN A 140 -26.56 22.68 0.30
N ALA A 141 -25.49 22.94 -0.46
CA ALA A 141 -25.34 24.19 -1.20
C ALA A 141 -26.40 24.34 -2.32
N GLU A 142 -26.76 23.25 -3.00
CA GLU A 142 -27.82 23.23 -4.00
C GLU A 142 -29.20 23.45 -3.37
N ALA A 143 -29.47 22.85 -2.19
CA ALA A 143 -30.69 23.06 -1.43
C ALA A 143 -30.84 24.50 -0.94
N ASP A 144 -29.78 25.09 -0.39
CA ASP A 144 -29.76 26.48 0.06
C ASP A 144 -29.92 27.46 -1.11
N ALA A 145 -29.31 27.16 -2.26
CA ALA A 145 -29.49 27.95 -3.48
C ALA A 145 -30.93 27.87 -4.01
N ALA A 146 -31.58 26.70 -3.93
CA ALA A 146 -32.97 26.52 -4.30
C ALA A 146 -33.93 27.27 -3.36
N ALA A 147 -33.69 27.20 -2.05
CA ALA A 147 -34.46 27.94 -1.04
C ALA A 147 -34.37 29.46 -1.24
N ARG A 148 -33.16 29.97 -1.53
CA ARG A 148 -32.95 31.39 -1.85
C ARG A 148 -33.65 31.82 -3.14
N ARG A 149 -33.69 30.96 -4.16
CA ARG A 149 -34.42 31.23 -5.42
C ARG A 149 -35.93 31.28 -5.19
N GLN A 150 -36.47 30.37 -4.37
CA GLN A 150 -37.88 30.40 -3.99
C GLN A 150 -38.23 31.66 -3.20
N GLN A 151 -37.42 32.03 -2.21
CA GLN A 151 -37.66 33.25 -1.44
C GLN A 151 -37.65 34.50 -2.32
N LYS A 152 -36.67 34.61 -3.23
CA LYS A 152 -36.63 35.72 -4.21
C LYS A 152 -37.85 35.73 -5.13
N SER A 153 -38.31 34.56 -5.58
CA SER A 153 -39.51 34.43 -6.41
C SER A 153 -40.77 34.88 -5.68
N VAL A 154 -40.89 34.57 -4.39
CA VAL A 154 -42.01 34.98 -3.55
C VAL A 154 -41.99 36.49 -3.33
N GLU A 155 -40.82 37.06 -3.02
CA GLU A 155 -40.65 38.51 -2.88
C GLU A 155 -40.98 39.26 -4.19
N THR A 156 -40.61 38.72 -5.36
CA THR A 156 -40.96 39.33 -6.65
C THR A 156 -42.45 39.24 -7.00
N TRP A 157 -43.14 38.19 -6.56
CA TRP A 157 -44.60 38.06 -6.74
C TRP A 157 -45.35 39.01 -5.80
N VAL A 158 -45.04 39.00 -4.51
CA VAL A 158 -45.67 39.88 -3.51
C VAL A 158 -45.44 41.38 -3.81
N GLY A 159 -44.29 41.73 -4.37
CA GLY A 159 -43.99 43.10 -4.81
C GLY A 159 -44.69 43.53 -6.10
N ALA A 160 -45.16 42.60 -6.94
CA ALA A 160 -45.90 42.90 -8.17
C ALA A 160 -47.39 43.20 -7.90
N ASP A 161 -47.93 42.64 -6.82
CA ASP A 161 -49.36 42.73 -6.48
C ASP A 161 -49.71 43.96 -5.61
N THR A 162 -48.70 44.74 -5.20
CA THR A 162 -48.81 45.87 -4.25
C THR A 162 -48.70 47.26 -4.90
N LEU A 163 -48.73 47.33 -6.24
CA LEU A 163 -48.80 48.56 -7.05
C LEU A 163 -50.12 48.64 -7.81
#